data_AF-A0A847BL03-F1
#
_entry.id   AF-A0A847BL03-F1
#
_cell.length_a   1.000
_cell.length_b   1.000
_cell.length_c   1.000
_cell.angle_alpha   90.00
_cell.angle_beta   90.00
_cell.angle_gamma   90.00
#
_symmetry.space_group_name_H-M   'P 1'
#
loop_
_entity.id
_entity.type
_entity.pdbx_description
1 polymer ?
#
loop_
_entity_poly.entity_id
_entity_poly.type
_entity_poly.pdbx_seq_one_letter_code
_entity_poly.pdbx_strand_id
1 'polypeptide(L)'
;MITFEEVLNAWRNVEPSFKYRDKAVDKNGIRFIFPNGIIYEINTEQVYSNKKVFSMNVEQSLKAINLTVEYLKKRQIIESDKATK
;
A
#
# COMPACT_ATOMS: atom_id res chain seq x y z
N MET A 1 -15.53 -4.99 -5.10
CA MET A 1 -15.02 -3.77 -4.43
C MET A 1 -13.64 -4.12 -3.90
N ILE A 2 -12.62 -3.27 -4.10
CA ILE A 2 -11.27 -3.59 -3.58
C ILE A 2 -11.30 -3.42 -2.07
N THR A 3 -11.00 -4.50 -1.39
CA THR A 3 -10.93 -4.59 0.06
C THR A 3 -9.49 -4.43 0.53
N PHE A 4 -9.34 -4.09 1.81
CA PHE A 4 -8.01 -4.07 2.40
C PHE A 4 -7.37 -5.46 2.46
N GLU A 5 -8.18 -6.52 2.57
CA GLU A 5 -7.72 -7.90 2.54
C GLU A 5 -7.08 -8.28 1.20
N GLU A 6 -7.66 -7.84 0.07
CA GLU A 6 -7.04 -8.03 -1.26
C GLU A 6 -5.68 -7.33 -1.38
N VAL A 7 -5.55 -6.13 -0.79
CA VAL A 7 -4.27 -5.42 -0.71
C VAL A 7 -3.26 -6.24 0.09
N LEU A 8 -3.65 -6.74 1.28
CA LEU A 8 -2.76 -7.55 2.11
C LEU A 8 -2.33 -8.84 1.40
N ASN A 9 -3.26 -9.53 0.72
CA ASN A 9 -2.96 -10.74 -0.05
C ASN A 9 -1.97 -10.48 -1.18
N ALA A 10 -2.09 -9.35 -1.88
CA ALA A 10 -1.12 -8.96 -2.91
C ALA A 10 0.29 -8.77 -2.32
N TRP A 11 0.40 -8.12 -1.17
CA TRP A 11 1.69 -7.96 -0.48
C TRP A 11 2.25 -9.27 0.10
N ARG A 12 1.39 -10.23 0.50
CA ARG A 12 1.84 -11.58 0.91
C ARG A 12 2.50 -12.33 -0.25
N ASN A 13 2.05 -12.12 -1.48
CA ASN A 13 2.67 -12.72 -2.67
C ASN A 13 4.04 -12.11 -3.00
N VAL A 14 4.30 -10.89 -2.52
CA VAL A 14 5.60 -10.23 -2.64
C VAL A 14 6.56 -10.76 -1.58
N GLU A 15 6.13 -10.78 -0.31
CA GLU A 15 6.86 -11.32 0.83
C GLU A 15 5.86 -11.67 1.94
N PRO A 16 5.64 -12.94 2.26
CA PRO A 16 4.62 -13.36 3.22
C PRO A 16 4.76 -12.75 4.61
N SER A 17 5.99 -12.43 5.03
CA SER A 17 6.32 -11.94 6.36
C SER A 17 6.35 -10.40 6.49
N PHE A 18 5.83 -9.68 5.50
CA PHE A 18 5.70 -8.23 5.58
C PHE A 18 4.80 -7.81 6.75
N LYS A 19 5.03 -6.59 7.23
CA LYS A 19 4.17 -5.91 8.19
C LYS A 19 3.65 -4.64 7.57
N TYR A 20 2.50 -4.15 8.03
CA TYR A 20 1.97 -2.87 7.59
C TYR A 20 1.60 -1.98 8.77
N ARG A 21 1.52 -0.67 8.51
CA ARG A 21 0.97 0.34 9.42
C ARG A 21 0.05 1.27 8.63
N ASP A 22 -1.18 1.41 9.12
CA ASP A 22 -2.13 2.42 8.65
C ASP A 22 -1.73 3.74 9.32
N LYS A 23 -1.24 4.72 8.53
CA LYS A 23 -0.40 5.90 8.87
C LYS A 23 1.04 5.79 8.37
N ALA A 24 1.21 6.00 7.05
CA ALA A 24 2.44 6.57 6.51
C ALA A 24 2.70 7.98 7.11
N VAL A 25 3.84 8.61 6.81
CA VAL A 25 4.13 9.98 7.28
C VAL A 25 3.01 10.96 6.90
N ASP A 26 2.37 10.73 5.74
CA ASP A 26 1.09 11.34 5.38
C ASP A 26 -0.09 10.51 5.91
N LYS A 27 -1.01 11.19 6.60
CA LYS A 27 -2.18 10.61 7.29
C LYS A 27 -3.12 9.77 6.41
N ASN A 28 -2.94 9.78 5.09
CA ASN A 28 -3.76 9.10 4.10
C ASN A 28 -3.02 7.98 3.33
N GLY A 29 -1.87 7.53 3.84
CA GLY A 29 -1.08 6.46 3.23
C GLY A 29 -0.88 5.22 4.11
N ILE A 30 -0.37 4.16 3.50
CA ILE A 30 -0.02 2.90 4.16
C ILE A 30 1.48 2.68 4.04
N ARG A 31 2.09 2.30 5.15
CA ARG A 31 3.49 1.87 5.18
C ARG A 31 3.58 0.35 5.23
N PHE A 32 4.34 -0.24 4.32
CA PHE A 32 4.69 -1.68 4.31
C PHE A 32 6.17 -1.86 4.66
N ILE A 33 6.48 -2.80 5.54
CA ILE A 33 7.81 -3.04 6.11
C ILE A 33 8.17 -4.50 5.88
N PHE A 34 9.29 -4.73 5.21
CA PHE A 34 9.78 -6.05 4.81
C PHE A 34 10.98 -6.47 5.68
N PRO A 35 11.19 -7.78 5.91
CA PRO A 35 12.28 -8.27 6.75
C PRO A 35 13.68 -7.92 6.24
N ASN A 36 13.83 -7.78 4.92
CA ASN A 36 15.07 -7.35 4.27
C ASN A 36 15.36 -5.84 4.42
N GLY A 37 14.56 -5.14 5.23
CA GLY A 37 14.68 -3.71 5.49
C GLY A 37 14.16 -2.82 4.36
N ILE A 38 13.45 -3.37 3.37
CA ILE A 38 12.70 -2.57 2.40
C ILE A 38 11.47 -2.00 3.08
N ILE A 39 11.18 -0.73 2.82
CA ILE A 39 9.99 -0.03 3.30
C ILE A 39 9.34 0.63 2.09
N TYR A 40 8.05 0.39 1.91
CA TYR A 40 7.21 1.18 1.01
C TYR A 40 6.32 2.12 1.82
N GLU A 41 6.22 3.35 1.37
CA GLU A 41 5.20 4.30 1.81
C GLU A 41 4.36 4.69 0.61
N ILE A 42 3.06 4.43 0.69
CA ILE A 42 2.16 4.55 -0.45
C ILE A 42 1.00 5.44 -0.05
N ASN A 43 0.79 6.51 -0.80
CA ASN A 43 -0.42 7.32 -0.75
C ASN A 43 -1.07 7.34 -2.15
N THR A 44 -2.11 8.15 -2.35
CA THR A 44 -2.83 8.22 -3.63
C THR A 44 -2.05 8.91 -4.76
N GLU A 45 -1.00 9.66 -4.44
CA GLU A 45 -0.24 10.52 -5.35
C GLU A 45 1.17 9.99 -5.62
N GLN A 46 1.78 9.33 -4.63
CA GLN A 46 3.18 8.99 -4.61
C GLN A 46 3.43 7.64 -3.94
N VAL A 47 4.49 6.99 -4.42
CA VAL A 47 5.04 5.74 -3.87
C VAL A 47 6.50 6.01 -3.56
N TYR A 48 6.86 5.93 -2.27
CA TYR A 48 8.23 6.02 -1.80
C TYR A 48 8.74 4.64 -1.41
N SER A 49 10.00 4.36 -1.73
CA SER A 49 10.72 3.19 -1.23
C SER A 49 12.12 3.58 -0.79
N ASN A 50 12.60 2.99 0.32
CA ASN A 50 13.94 3.28 0.85
C ASN A 50 15.07 2.51 0.13
N LYS A 51 14.72 1.52 -0.70
CA LYS A 51 15.64 0.69 -1.48
C LYS A 51 15.06 0.48 -2.87
N LYS A 52 15.92 0.20 -3.86
CA LYS A 52 15.47 -0.11 -5.21
C LYS A 52 14.62 -1.39 -5.23
N VAL A 53 13.45 -1.31 -5.84
CA VAL A 53 12.46 -2.41 -5.99
C VAL A 53 13.03 -3.66 -6.68
N PHE A 54 14.15 -3.54 -7.41
CA PHE A 54 14.82 -4.66 -8.10
C PHE A 54 15.29 -5.79 -7.18
N SER A 55 15.37 -5.58 -5.87
CA SER A 55 15.67 -6.66 -4.91
C SER A 55 14.44 -7.51 -4.53
N MET A 56 13.30 -7.31 -5.19
CA MET A 56 12.04 -8.02 -4.96
C MET A 56 11.45 -8.55 -6.27
N ASN A 57 10.42 -9.38 -6.19
CA ASN A 57 9.62 -9.75 -7.36
C ASN A 57 8.92 -8.49 -7.91
N VAL A 58 9.47 -7.91 -8.98
CA VAL A 58 9.04 -6.63 -9.57
C VAL A 58 7.58 -6.67 -9.99
N GLU A 59 7.13 -7.74 -10.63
CA GLU A 59 5.75 -7.87 -11.13
C GLU A 59 4.74 -7.87 -9.98
N GLN A 60 4.97 -8.70 -8.96
CA GLN A 60 4.09 -8.76 -7.79
C GLN A 60 4.12 -7.45 -6.99
N SER A 61 5.29 -6.80 -6.90
CA SER A 61 5.44 -5.52 -6.20
C SER A 61 4.63 -4.43 -6.88
N LEU A 62 4.72 -4.32 -8.22
CA LEU A 62 3.92 -3.36 -8.99
C LEU A 62 2.41 -3.62 -8.86
N LYS A 63 2.00 -4.89 -8.89
CA LYS A 63 0.59 -5.28 -8.68
C LYS A 63 0.11 -4.85 -7.29
N ALA A 64 0.88 -5.13 -6.24
CA ALA A 64 0.53 -4.77 -4.87
C ALA A 64 0.48 -3.25 -4.65
N ILE A 65 1.42 -2.51 -5.26
CA ILE A 65 1.42 -1.04 -5.26
C ILE A 65 0.14 -0.49 -5.89
N ASN A 66 -0.22 -0.96 -7.09
CA ASN A 66 -1.41 -0.48 -7.80
C ASN A 66 -2.69 -0.75 -7.01
N LEU A 67 -2.85 -1.96 -6.46
CA LEU A 67 -3.99 -2.30 -5.61
C LEU A 67 -4.08 -1.42 -4.36
N THR A 68 -2.93 -1.08 -3.75
CA THR A 68 -2.87 -0.18 -2.60
C THR A 68 -3.37 1.21 -2.96
N VAL A 69 -2.92 1.76 -4.09
CA VAL A 69 -3.36 3.09 -4.56
C VAL A 69 -4.86 3.12 -4.84
N GLU A 70 -5.39 2.07 -5.50
CA GLU A 70 -6.83 1.97 -5.79
C GLU A 70 -7.68 1.86 -4.52
N TYR A 71 -7.22 1.09 -3.54
CA TYR A 71 -7.87 1.00 -2.22
C TYR A 71 -7.91 2.38 -1.53
N LEU A 72 -6.80 3.11 -1.52
CA LEU A 72 -6.72 4.42 -0.88
C LEU A 72 -7.61 5.46 -1.56
N LYS A 73 -7.68 5.49 -2.89
CA LYS A 73 -8.60 6.37 -3.63
C LYS A 73 -10.06 6.10 -3.25
N LYS A 74 -10.45 4.83 -3.15
CA LYS A 74 -11.82 4.45 -2.73
C LYS A 74 -12.11 4.86 -1.29
N ARG A 75 -11.15 4.65 -0.38
CA ARG A 75 -11.28 5.08 1.02
C ARG A 75 -11.52 6.58 1.14
N GLN A 76 -10.77 7.40 0.39
CA GLN A 76 -10.96 8.86 0.37
C GLN A 76 -12.34 9.27 -0.15
N ILE A 77 -12.87 8.60 -1.19
CA ILE A 77 -14.23 8.86 -1.70
C ILE A 77 -15.26 8.59 -0.60
N ILE A 78 -15.17 7.44 0.09
CA ILE A 78 -16.10 7.06 1.16
C ILE A 78 -16.03 8.05 2.34
N GLU A 79 -14.83 8.48 2.72
CA GLU A 79 -14.64 9.46 3.80
C GLU A 79 -15.19 10.84 3.41
N SER A 80 -15.05 11.24 2.15
CA SER A 80 -15.61 12.49 1.62
C SER A 80 -17.14 12.46 1.59
N ASP A 81 -17.75 11.37 1.11
CA ASP A 81 -19.21 11.19 1.07
C ASP A 81 -19.85 11.19 2.46
N LYS A 82 -19.11 10.78 3.49
CA LYS A 82 -19.54 10.84 4.89
C LYS A 82 -19.44 12.24 5.49
N ALA A 83 -18.57 13.10 4.97
CA ALA A 83 -18.38 14.47 5.47
C ALA A 83 -19.43 15.45 4.90
N THR A 84 -20.09 15.10 3.79
CA THR A 84 -21.12 15.91 3.12
C THR A 84 -22.57 15.57 3.50
N LYS A 85 -22.79 14.60 4.40
CA LYS A 85 -24.10 14.23 4.95
C LYS A 85 -24.22 14.63 6.41
#